data_AF-A0A7Y2X7L3-F1
#
_entry.id   AF-A0A7Y2X7L3-F1
#
_cell.length_a   1.000
_cell.length_b   1.000
_cell.length_c   1.000
_cell.angle_alpha   90.00
_cell.angle_beta   90.00
_cell.angle_gamma   90.00
#
_symmetry.space_group_name_H-M   'P 1'
#
loop_
_entity.id
_entity.type
_entity.pdbx_description
1 polymer ?
#
loop_
_entity_poly.entity_id
_entity_poly.type
_entity_poly.pdbx_seq_one_letter_code
_entity_poly.pdbx_strand_id
1 'polypeptide(L)'
;MAAPKKLDKDLMQEREEAWVGDAVLALYMRKLILNEQGRMDGEMFVRCTSNDFLRNIGNATSVEALIGRIYEESGLDEAFAWMEHQLLPVFRQQEKNHQQREAQRGKRKKKR
;
A
#
# COMPACT_ATOMS: atom_id res chain seq x y z
N MET A 1 33.26 20.73 8.62
CA MET A 1 32.12 19.86 8.26
C MET A 1 31.05 20.75 7.68
N ALA A 2 30.69 20.56 6.40
CA ALA A 2 29.64 21.36 5.77
C ALA A 2 28.27 20.97 6.34
N ALA A 3 27.47 21.95 6.76
CA ALA A 3 26.12 21.70 7.25
C ALA A 3 25.27 21.07 6.11
N PRO A 4 24.50 20.01 6.37
CA PRO A 4 23.60 19.44 5.37
C PRO A 4 22.60 20.50 4.90
N LYS A 5 22.36 20.58 3.59
CA LYS A 5 21.43 21.56 3.01
C LYS A 5 20.02 21.22 3.48
N LYS A 6 19.15 22.21 3.70
CA LYS A 6 17.76 21.99 4.18
C LYS A 6 17.01 20.90 3.42
N LEU A 7 17.21 20.83 2.10
CA LEU A 7 16.65 19.80 1.23
C LEU A 7 17.01 18.36 1.65
N ASP A 8 18.23 18.14 2.16
CA ASP A 8 18.69 16.82 2.60
C ASP A 8 17.93 16.37 3.86
N LYS A 9 17.54 17.32 4.72
CA LYS A 9 16.79 17.03 5.94
C LYS A 9 15.34 16.69 5.64
N ASP A 10 14.70 17.44 4.76
CA ASP A 10 13.30 17.20 4.38
C ASP A 10 13.15 15.83 3.69
N LEU A 11 14.13 15.46 2.85
CA LEU A 11 14.19 14.14 2.22
C LEU A 11 14.46 13.00 3.21
N MET A 12 15.24 13.25 4.26
CA MET A 12 15.44 12.27 5.34
C MET A 12 14.15 12.06 6.12
N GLN A 13 13.48 13.15 6.49
CA GLN A 13 12.22 13.08 7.22
C GLN A 13 11.14 12.33 6.42
N GLU A 14 10.97 12.62 5.13
CA GLU A 14 9.99 11.91 4.30
C GLU A 14 10.27 10.39 4.26
N ARG A 15 11.54 9.99 4.25
CA ARG A 15 11.92 8.57 4.26
C ARG A 15 11.67 7.91 5.61
N GLU A 16 11.90 8.61 6.71
CA GLU A 16 11.60 8.13 8.07
C GLU A 16 10.10 7.94 8.25
N GLU A 17 9.31 8.91 7.82
CA GLU A 17 7.85 8.83 7.81
C GLU A 17 7.36 7.68 6.90
N ALA A 18 7.95 7.52 5.72
CA ALA A 18 7.62 6.42 4.82
C ALA A 18 7.95 5.05 5.42
N TRP A 19 9.05 4.93 6.16
CA TRP A 19 9.42 3.70 6.84
C TRP A 19 8.35 3.30 7.87
N VAL A 20 7.89 4.25 8.68
CA VAL A 20 6.81 4.00 9.66
C VAL A 20 5.50 3.68 8.92
N GLY A 21 5.20 4.45 7.88
CA GLY A 21 4.01 4.28 7.05
C GLY A 21 3.92 2.91 6.37
N ASP A 22 5.02 2.36 5.86
CA ASP A 22 5.07 1.00 5.29
C ASP A 22 4.68 -0.05 6.34
N ALA A 23 5.16 0.08 7.57
CA ALA A 23 4.79 -0.85 8.65
C ALA A 23 3.29 -0.77 8.99
N VAL A 24 2.72 0.44 9.01
CA VAL A 24 1.29 0.68 9.26
C VAL A 24 0.43 0.15 8.11
N LEU A 25 0.83 0.43 6.86
CA LEU A 25 0.21 -0.11 5.65
C LEU A 25 0.22 -1.64 5.66
N ALA A 26 1.36 -2.24 5.97
CA ALA A 26 1.51 -3.69 6.04
C ALA A 26 0.62 -4.30 7.12
N LEU A 27 0.50 -3.65 8.28
CA LEU A 27 -0.41 -4.09 9.34
C LEU A 27 -1.87 -4.06 8.89
N TYR A 28 -2.31 -2.95 8.31
CA TYR A 28 -3.67 -2.81 7.78
C TYR A 28 -3.99 -3.89 6.75
N MET A 29 -3.11 -4.06 5.75
CA MET A 29 -3.33 -5.04 4.69
C MET A 29 -3.36 -6.48 5.20
N ARG A 30 -2.51 -6.83 6.18
CA ARG A 30 -2.57 -8.17 6.81
C ARG A 30 -3.89 -8.40 7.54
N LYS A 31 -4.38 -7.40 8.29
CA LYS A 31 -5.68 -7.49 8.97
C LYS A 31 -6.82 -7.65 7.95
N LEU A 32 -6.80 -6.85 6.88
CA LEU A 32 -7.78 -6.92 5.79
C LEU A 32 -7.81 -8.31 5.15
N ILE A 33 -6.64 -8.85 4.78
CA ILE A 33 -6.52 -10.17 4.15
C ILE A 33 -7.03 -11.27 5.08
N LEU A 34 -6.64 -11.25 6.36
CA LEU A 34 -7.12 -12.23 7.33
C LEU A 34 -8.64 -12.16 7.51
N ASN A 35 -9.20 -10.96 7.57
CA ASN A 35 -10.64 -10.76 7.74
C ASN A 35 -11.44 -11.25 6.52
N GLU A 36 -10.92 -11.07 5.31
CA GLU A 36 -11.68 -11.38 4.09
C GLU A 36 -11.43 -12.79 3.54
N GLN A 37 -10.18 -13.24 3.59
CA GLN A 37 -9.82 -14.54 3.04
C GLN A 37 -9.94 -15.65 4.09
N GLY A 38 -10.01 -15.29 5.38
CA GLY A 38 -9.97 -16.25 6.49
C GLY A 38 -8.63 -17.02 6.58
N ARG A 39 -7.62 -16.61 5.81
CA ARG A 39 -6.31 -17.24 5.70
C ARG A 39 -5.24 -16.22 5.32
N MET A 40 -3.98 -16.58 5.54
CA MET A 40 -2.87 -15.80 5.01
C MET A 40 -2.81 -15.92 3.48
N ASP A 41 -2.66 -14.78 2.80
CA ASP A 41 -2.44 -14.71 1.37
C ASP A 41 -1.28 -13.76 1.06
N GLY A 42 -0.07 -14.33 0.97
CA GLY A 42 1.15 -13.57 0.74
C GLY A 42 1.21 -12.95 -0.66
N GLU A 43 0.56 -13.57 -1.65
CA GLU A 43 0.53 -13.04 -3.02
C GLU A 43 -0.35 -11.79 -3.09
N MET A 44 -1.54 -11.84 -2.49
CA MET A 44 -2.42 -10.70 -2.34
C MET A 44 -1.76 -9.57 -1.55
N PHE A 45 -1.04 -9.91 -0.47
CA PHE A 45 -0.26 -8.95 0.31
C PHE A 45 0.76 -8.21 -0.54
N VAL A 46 1.59 -8.93 -1.30
CA VAL A 46 2.59 -8.31 -2.19
C VAL A 46 1.94 -7.42 -3.24
N ARG A 47 0.79 -7.82 -3.81
CA ARG A 47 0.08 -6.98 -4.78
C ARG A 47 -0.42 -5.69 -4.15
N CYS A 48 -0.98 -5.72 -2.94
CA CYS A 48 -1.55 -4.56 -2.26
C CYS A 48 -0.54 -3.66 -1.53
N THR A 49 0.72 -4.07 -1.39
CA THR A 49 1.79 -3.24 -0.82
C THR A 49 2.90 -2.91 -1.83
N SER A 50 2.73 -3.29 -3.10
CA SER A 50 3.73 -3.02 -4.11
C SER A 50 3.82 -1.53 -4.45
N ASN A 51 5.03 -1.04 -4.76
CA ASN A 51 5.23 0.31 -5.28
C ASN A 51 4.39 0.57 -6.53
N ASP A 52 4.21 -0.44 -7.39
CA ASP A 52 3.38 -0.31 -8.59
C ASP A 52 1.90 -0.12 -8.27
N PHE A 53 1.41 -0.73 -7.19
CA PHE A 53 0.08 -0.46 -6.69
C PHE A 53 -0.03 0.97 -6.13
N LEU A 54 0.88 1.35 -5.23
CA LEU A 54 0.88 2.68 -4.61
C LEU A 54 1.00 3.82 -5.64
N ARG A 55 1.73 3.57 -6.74
CA ARG A 55 1.83 4.49 -7.90
C ARG A 55 0.50 4.84 -8.57
N ASN A 56 -0.55 4.05 -8.38
CA ASN A 56 -1.89 4.37 -8.88
C ASN A 56 -2.63 5.40 -8.00
N ILE A 57 -2.09 5.67 -6.81
CA ILE A 57 -2.63 6.61 -5.83
C ILE A 57 -1.78 7.88 -5.83
N GLY A 58 -0.46 7.73 -5.83
CA GLY A 58 0.51 8.83 -5.83
C GLY A 58 1.94 8.32 -5.89
N ASN A 59 2.93 9.18 -5.60
CA ASN A 59 4.29 8.69 -5.41
C ASN A 59 4.32 7.69 -4.22
N ALA A 60 4.84 6.48 -4.42
CA ALA A 60 4.81 5.42 -3.41
C ALA A 60 5.38 5.87 -2.05
N THR A 61 6.56 6.48 -2.06
CA THR A 61 7.21 6.97 -0.85
C THR A 61 6.42 8.08 -0.18
N SER A 62 5.83 9.00 -0.96
CA SER A 62 5.01 10.07 -0.38
C SER A 62 3.67 9.55 0.16
N VAL A 63 3.11 8.49 -0.43
CA VAL A 63 1.91 7.81 0.09
C VAL A 63 2.23 7.12 1.42
N GLU A 64 3.33 6.38 1.49
CA GLU A 64 3.81 5.78 2.73
C GLU A 64 4.10 6.85 3.79
N ALA A 65 4.80 7.93 3.44
CA ALA A 65 5.09 9.02 4.35
C ALA A 65 3.80 9.68 4.89
N LEU A 66 2.79 9.86 4.04
CA LEU A 66 1.49 10.37 4.47
C LEU A 66 0.82 9.44 5.49
N ILE A 67 0.84 8.12 5.25
CA ILE A 67 0.31 7.15 6.22
C ILE A 67 1.08 7.25 7.54
N GLY A 68 2.41 7.36 7.48
CA GLY A 68 3.27 7.55 8.65
C GLY A 68 2.91 8.80 9.44
N ARG A 69 2.72 9.95 8.76
CA ARG A 69 2.30 11.21 9.41
C ARG A 69 0.93 11.11 10.06
N ILE A 70 -0.06 10.54 9.38
CA ILE A 70 -1.41 10.36 9.95
C ILE A 70 -1.34 9.48 11.20
N TYR A 71 -0.54 8.41 11.16
CA TYR A 71 -0.32 7.54 12.31
C TYR A 71 0.35 8.27 13.49
N GLU A 72 1.41 9.04 13.24
CA GLU A 72 2.12 9.78 14.30
C GLU A 72 1.26 10.89 14.91
N GLU A 73 0.44 11.57 14.10
CA GLU A 73 -0.40 12.67 14.56
C GLU A 73 -1.72 12.21 15.22
N SER A 74 -2.34 11.16 14.69
CA SER A 74 -3.73 10.79 15.00
C SER A 74 -3.93 9.32 15.35
N GLY A 75 -2.88 8.50 15.31
CA GLY A 75 -2.91 7.09 15.69
C GLY A 75 -3.39 6.14 14.59
N LEU A 76 -3.49 4.86 14.95
CA LEU A 76 -3.79 3.77 14.00
C LEU A 76 -5.19 3.86 13.41
N ASP A 77 -6.19 4.27 14.19
CA ASP A 77 -7.58 4.25 13.75
C ASP A 77 -7.82 5.24 12.60
N GLU A 78 -7.25 6.44 12.69
CA GLU A 78 -7.31 7.45 11.62
C GLU A 78 -6.49 7.04 10.40
N ALA A 79 -5.31 6.44 10.60
CA ALA A 79 -4.53 5.89 9.50
C ALA A 79 -5.31 4.79 8.74
N PHE A 80 -6.01 3.92 9.48
CA PHE A 80 -6.85 2.87 8.88
C PHE A 80 -8.05 3.46 8.16
N ALA A 81 -8.74 4.44 8.74
CA ALA A 81 -9.86 5.12 8.10
C ALA A 81 -9.44 5.80 6.78
N TRP A 82 -8.26 6.43 6.76
CA TRP A 82 -7.71 6.99 5.53
C TRP A 82 -7.44 5.90 4.48
N MET A 83 -6.85 4.77 4.88
CA MET A 83 -6.60 3.65 3.97
C MET A 83 -7.90 3.02 3.44
N GLU A 84 -8.93 2.91 4.26
CA GLU A 84 -10.26 2.44 3.85
C GLU A 84 -10.89 3.38 2.83
N HIS A 85 -10.71 4.69 2.99
CA HIS A 85 -11.32 5.68 2.10
C HIS A 85 -10.54 5.85 0.78
N GLN A 86 -9.20 5.84 0.82
CA GLN A 86 -8.35 6.17 -0.33
C GLN A 86 -7.73 4.93 -1.01
N LEU A 87 -7.19 4.01 -0.22
CA LEU A 87 -6.44 2.85 -0.71
C LEU A 87 -7.35 1.70 -1.14
N LEU A 88 -8.37 1.40 -0.33
CA LEU A 88 -9.21 0.23 -0.52
C LEU A 88 -9.99 0.25 -1.84
N PRO A 89 -10.64 1.34 -2.28
CA PRO A 89 -11.38 1.36 -3.55
C PRO A 89 -10.48 1.04 -4.76
N VAL A 90 -9.27 1.61 -4.79
CA VAL A 90 -8.27 1.36 -5.84
C VAL A 90 -7.84 -0.10 -5.82
N PHE A 91 -7.56 -0.64 -4.64
CA PHE A 91 -7.19 -2.04 -4.47
C PHE A 91 -8.27 -3.00 -5.00
N ARG A 92 -9.53 -2.79 -4.64
CA ARG A 92 -10.65 -3.61 -5.12
C ARG A 92 -10.77 -3.62 -6.63
N GLN A 93 -10.61 -2.46 -7.24
CA GLN A 93 -10.68 -2.36 -8.69
C GLN A 93 -9.54 -3.12 -9.37
N GLN A 94 -8.33 -3.08 -8.79
CA GLN A 94 -7.19 -3.81 -9.31
C GLN A 94 -7.31 -5.33 -9.14
N GLU A 95 -7.78 -5.80 -7.99
CA GLU A 95 -7.99 -7.24 -7.76
C GLU A 95 -9.06 -7.79 -8.70
N LYS A 96 -10.15 -7.05 -8.92
CA LYS A 96 -11.17 -7.42 -9.91
C LYS A 96 -10.56 -7.54 -11.32
N ASN A 97 -9.72 -6.59 -11.71
CA ASN A 97 -9.04 -6.62 -13.01
C ASN A 97 -8.03 -7.78 -13.10
N HIS A 98 -7.31 -8.08 -12.01
CA HIS A 98 -6.37 -9.20 -11.93
C HIS A 98 -7.09 -10.54 -12.10
N GLN A 99 -8.17 -10.78 -11.35
CA GLN A 99 -8.99 -11.99 -11.46
C GLN A 99 -9.54 -12.19 -12.87
N GLN A 100 -10.01 -11.12 -13.53
CA GLN A 100 -10.48 -11.19 -14.91
C GLN A 100 -9.36 -11.59 -15.89
N ARG A 101 -8.16 -11.03 -15.73
CA ARG A 101 -7.00 -11.38 -16.58
C ARG A 101 -6.59 -12.84 -16.39
N GLU A 102 -6.56 -13.33 -15.16
CA GLU A 102 -6.24 -14.73 -14.86
C GLU A 102 -7.30 -15.69 -15.44
N ALA A 103 -8.59 -15.37 -15.29
CA ALA A 103 -9.67 -16.15 -15.88
C ALA A 103 -9.58 -16.22 -17.42
N GLN A 104 -9.21 -15.12 -18.07
CA GLN A 104 -9.02 -15.07 -19.53
C GLN A 104 -7.79 -15.88 -19.98
N ARG A 105 -6.69 -15.84 -19.22
CA ARG A 105 -5.47 -16.64 -19.47
C ARG A 105 -5.77 -18.15 -19.39
N GLY A 106 -6.53 -18.57 -18.38
CA GLY A 106 -6.96 -19.97 -18.24
C GLY A 106 -7.81 -20.46 -19.42
N LYS A 107 -8.73 -19.63 -19.93
CA LYS A 107 -9.56 -19.95 -21.11
C LYS A 107 -8.72 -20.08 -22.40
N ARG A 108 -7.70 -19.24 -22.59
CA ARG A 108 -6.78 -19.32 -23.74
C ARG A 108 -5.90 -20.57 -23.71
N LYS A 109 -5.43 -20.99 -22.54
CA LYS A 109 -4.66 -22.23 -22.38
C LYS A 109 -5.49 -23.49 -22.66
N LYS A 110 -6.78 -23.51 -22.31
CA LYS A 110 -7.69 -24.64 -22.61
C LYS A 110 -8.10 -24.76 -24.08
N LYS A 111 -7.90 -23.72 -24.90
CA LYS A 111 -8.22 -23.70 -26.35
C LYS A 111 -7.02 -24.05 -27.24
N ARG A 112 -5.83 -24.24 -26.67
CA ARG A 112 -4.63 -24.70 -27.36
C ARG A 112 -4.41 -26.17 -27.01
#